data_AF-A0A955WV66-F1
#
_entry.id   AF-A0A955WV66-F1
#
_cell.length_a   1.000
_cell.length_b   1.000
_cell.length_c   1.000
_cell.angle_alpha   90.00
_cell.angle_beta   90.00
_cell.angle_gamma   90.00
#
_symmetry.space_group_name_H-M   'P 1'
#
loop_
_entity.id
_entity.type
_entity.pdbx_description
1 polymer ?
#
loop_
_entity_poly.entity_id
_entity_poly.type
_entity_poly.pdbx_seq_one_letter_code
_entity_poly.pdbx_strand_id
1 'polypeptide(L)'
;MIMTPLRIGTRGSALALWQADHVAARLTAATGRPTERIIFKTRGDHILDRPLAEIGGKGLFTMEIEEQLGDGRIDMAVHSSKDMPTVLPEGLELSC
;
A
#
# COMPACT_ATOMS: atom_id res chain seq x y z
N MET A 1 27.90 7.93 -0.21
CA MET A 1 26.59 8.43 -0.66
C MET A 1 25.54 7.98 0.33
N ILE A 2 24.71 8.90 0.83
CA ILE A 2 23.56 8.53 1.66
C ILE A 2 22.47 8.08 0.68
N MET A 3 22.05 6.81 0.74
CA MET A 3 21.00 6.30 -0.14
C MET A 3 19.64 6.79 0.36
N THR A 4 18.85 7.41 -0.52
CA THR A 4 17.47 7.81 -0.20
C THR A 4 16.62 6.56 0.10
N PRO A 5 15.87 6.52 1.22
CA PRO A 5 15.00 5.41 1.52
C PRO A 5 13.96 5.13 0.43
N LEU A 6 13.56 3.86 0.30
CA LEU A 6 12.34 3.48 -0.44
C LEU A 6 11.12 3.68 0.45
N ARG A 7 10.18 4.50 0.01
CA ARG A 7 8.94 4.81 0.71
C ARG A 7 7.87 3.77 0.38
N ILE A 8 7.52 2.94 1.37
CA ILE A 8 6.57 1.84 1.25
C ILE A 8 5.25 2.24 1.88
N GLY A 9 4.21 2.40 1.05
CA GLY A 9 2.84 2.62 1.49
C GLY A 9 2.17 1.36 2.03
N THR A 10 1.42 1.50 3.13
CA THR A 10 0.61 0.42 3.69
C THR A 10 -0.57 0.95 4.51
N ARG A 11 -1.56 0.09 4.75
CA ARG A 11 -2.66 0.37 5.70
C ARG A 11 -2.19 0.23 7.15
N GLY A 12 -2.92 0.87 8.07
CA GLY A 12 -2.61 0.87 9.50
C GLY A 12 -3.00 -0.38 10.29
N SER A 13 -3.61 -1.39 9.68
CA SER A 13 -3.98 -2.63 10.40
C SER A 13 -2.74 -3.43 10.82
N ALA A 14 -2.81 -4.17 11.93
CA ALA A 14 -1.67 -4.95 12.43
C ALA A 14 -1.09 -5.91 11.37
N LEU A 15 -1.96 -6.55 10.57
CA LEU A 15 -1.52 -7.43 9.48
C LEU A 15 -0.85 -6.66 8.35
N ALA A 16 -1.41 -5.52 7.93
CA ALA A 16 -0.83 -4.71 6.86
C ALA A 16 0.54 -4.13 7.25
N LEU A 17 0.70 -3.75 8.52
CA LEU A 17 1.98 -3.32 9.08
C LEU A 17 3.00 -4.46 9.06
N TRP A 18 2.61 -5.66 9.49
CA TRP A 18 3.48 -6.84 9.43
C TRP A 18 3.89 -7.19 8.00
N GLN A 19 2.96 -7.13 7.05
CA GLN A 19 3.24 -7.39 5.62
C GLN A 19 4.26 -6.38 5.07
N ALA A 20 4.07 -5.09 5.37
CA ALA A 20 4.99 -4.05 4.94
C ALA A 20 6.38 -4.21 5.56
N ASP A 21 6.47 -4.53 6.86
CA ASP A 21 7.76 -4.76 7.53
C ASP A 21 8.47 -6.00 6.98
N HIS A 22 7.73 -7.05 6.65
CA HIS A 22 8.28 -8.26 6.03
C HIS A 22 8.91 -7.96 4.66
N VAL A 23 8.21 -7.20 3.81
CA VAL A 23 8.73 -6.79 2.50
C VAL A 23 9.91 -5.84 2.65
N ALA A 24 9.83 -4.86 3.55
CA ALA A 24 10.89 -3.89 3.83
C ALA A 24 12.20 -4.57 4.26
N ALA A 25 12.12 -5.57 5.14
CA ALA A 25 13.27 -6.34 5.59
C ALA A 25 13.94 -7.09 4.43
N ARG A 26 13.13 -7.71 3.54
CA ARG A 26 13.63 -8.42 2.36
C ARG A 26 14.29 -7.48 1.35
N LEU A 27 13.67 -6.33 1.07
CA LEU A 27 14.21 -5.32 0.16
C LEU A 27 15.54 -4.75 0.67
N THR A 28 15.59 -4.40 1.96
CA THR A 28 16.82 -3.91 2.60
C THR A 28 17.93 -4.96 2.51
N ALA A 29 17.62 -6.24 2.79
CA ALA A 29 18.59 -7.33 2.73
C ALA A 29 19.10 -7.60 1.29
N ALA A 30 18.24 -7.51 0.28
CA ALA A 30 18.59 -7.79 -1.10
C ALA A 30 19.34 -6.63 -1.79
N THR A 31 19.04 -5.38 -1.42
CA THR A 31 19.51 -4.19 -2.14
C THR A 31 20.49 -3.32 -1.36
N GLY A 32 20.56 -3.49 -0.03
CA GLY A 32 21.26 -2.58 0.87
C GLY A 32 20.62 -1.18 0.99
N ARG A 33 19.51 -0.92 0.29
CA ARG A 33 18.80 0.36 0.32
C ARG A 33 17.92 0.45 1.58
N PRO A 34 17.97 1.56 2.34
CA PRO A 34 17.05 1.75 3.46
C PRO A 34 15.61 1.85 2.97
N THR A 35 14.66 1.56 3.85
CA THR A 35 13.22 1.63 3.60
C THR A 35 12.55 2.51 4.66
N GLU A 36 11.49 3.19 4.27
CA GLU A 36 10.64 4.01 5.15
C GLU A 36 9.19 3.61 4.91
N ARG A 37 8.45 3.28 5.97
CA ARG A 37 7.04 2.95 5.85
C ARG A 37 6.16 4.20 6.00
N ILE A 38 5.24 4.39 5.08
CA ILE A 38 4.21 5.44 5.14
C ILE A 38 2.84 4.78 5.37
N ILE A 39 2.20 5.14 6.48
CA ILE A 39 0.93 4.53 6.90
C ILE A 39 -0.23 5.39 6.40
N PHE A 40 -1.17 4.77 5.70
CA PHE A 40 -2.39 5.40 5.21
C PHE A 40 -3.63 4.86 5.93
N LYS A 41 -4.62 5.73 6.07
CA LYS A 41 -6.00 5.36 6.39
C LYS A 41 -6.81 5.43 5.11
N THR A 42 -7.49 4.35 4.78
CA THR A 42 -8.35 4.25 3.60
C THR A 42 -9.80 4.52 3.99
N ARG A 43 -10.66 4.89 3.04
CA ARG A 43 -12.09 5.04 3.30
C ARG A 43 -12.73 3.78 3.90
N GLY A 44 -12.27 2.59 3.50
CA GLY A 44 -12.69 1.32 4.10
C GLY A 44 -12.31 1.15 5.57
N ASP A 45 -11.30 1.86 6.08
CA ASP A 45 -10.96 1.87 7.51
C ASP A 45 -11.92 2.75 8.34
N HIS A 46 -12.65 3.68 7.69
CA HIS A 46 -13.59 4.59 8.34
C HIS A 46 -15.02 4.03 8.41
N ILE A 47 -15.39 3.13 7.50
CA ILE A 47 -16.74 2.60 7.42
C ILE A 47 -16.80 1.24 8.13
N LEU A 48 -17.13 1.27 9.43
CA LEU A 48 -17.29 0.07 10.27
C LEU A 48 -18.76 -0.25 10.60
N ASP A 49 -19.69 0.62 10.19
CA ASP A 49 -21.09 0.62 10.64
C ASP A 49 -22.06 -0.09 9.68
N ARG A 50 -21.59 -0.53 8.51
CA ARG A 50 -22.41 -1.18 7.48
C ARG A 50 -21.64 -2.24 6.69
N PRO A 51 -22.31 -3.27 6.14
CA PRO A 51 -21.66 -4.32 5.35
C PRO A 51 -20.95 -3.77 4.11
N LEU A 52 -19.78 -4.30 3.80
CA LEU A 52 -18.95 -3.89 2.65
C LEU A 52 -19.71 -3.95 1.31
N ALA A 53 -20.63 -4.92 1.17
CA ALA A 53 -21.46 -5.11 -0.01
C ALA A 53 -22.43 -3.93 -0.27
N GLU A 54 -22.83 -3.22 0.78
CA GLU A 54 -23.76 -2.08 0.69
C GLU A 54 -23.05 -0.76 0.39
N ILE A 55 -21.75 -0.67 0.67
CA ILE A 55 -20.99 0.57 0.50
C ILE A 55 -20.84 0.88 -1.00
N GLY A 56 -20.59 -0.15 -1.81
CA GLY A 56 -20.30 0.02 -3.23
C GLY A 56 -19.04 0.86 -3.48
N GLY A 57 -18.40 0.68 -4.63
CA GLY A 57 -17.25 1.48 -5.04
C GLY A 57 -15.99 0.67 -5.26
N LYS A 58 -15.39 0.87 -6.44
CA LYS A 58 -14.06 0.34 -6.76
C LYS A 58 -13.02 1.02 -5.84
N GLY A 59 -12.01 0.27 -5.41
CA GLY A 59 -10.84 0.82 -4.74
C GLY A 59 -11.03 1.24 -3.28
N LEU A 60 -12.01 0.68 -2.55
CA LEU A 60 -12.32 1.06 -1.15
C LEU A 60 -11.13 0.99 -0.17
N PHE A 61 -10.11 0.18 -0.51
CA PHE A 61 -8.89 -0.02 0.27
C PHE A 61 -7.60 0.33 -0.51
N THR A 62 -7.72 0.80 -1.75
CA THR A 62 -6.56 1.01 -2.65
C THR A 62 -6.48 2.43 -3.21
N MET A 63 -7.60 3.13 -3.37
CA MET A 63 -7.67 4.44 -4.01
C MET A 63 -6.73 5.46 -3.37
N GLU A 64 -6.73 5.59 -2.04
CA GLU A 64 -5.85 6.55 -1.37
C GLU A 64 -4.37 6.18 -1.49
N ILE A 65 -4.03 4.91 -1.71
CA ILE A 65 -2.64 4.48 -1.90
C ILE A 65 -2.22 4.65 -3.37
N GLU A 66 -3.13 4.38 -4.31
CA GLU A 66 -2.95 4.60 -5.75
C GLU A 66 -2.68 6.07 -6.08
N GLU A 67 -3.43 7.00 -5.48
CA GLU A 67 -3.17 8.45 -5.61
C GLU A 67 -1.77 8.84 -5.12
N GLN A 68 -1.27 8.19 -4.08
CA GLN A 68 0.03 8.51 -3.47
C GLN A 68 1.19 7.94 -4.30
N LEU A 69 0.96 6.80 -4.96
CA LEU A 69 1.87 6.27 -5.98
C LEU A 69 1.92 7.22 -7.19
N GLY A 70 0.76 7.63 -7.71
CA GLY A 70 0.66 8.53 -8.85
C GLY A 70 1.34 9.88 -8.61
N ASP A 71 1.21 10.43 -7.40
CA ASP A 71 1.83 11.70 -7.00
C ASP A 71 3.30 11.56 -6.54
N GLY A 72 3.87 10.35 -6.57
CA GLY A 72 5.25 10.09 -6.15
C GLY A 72 5.52 10.34 -4.67
N ARG A 73 4.49 10.30 -3.81
CA ARG A 73 4.61 10.43 -2.36
C ARG A 73 5.08 9.13 -1.70
N ILE A 74 4.80 8.00 -2.33
CA ILE A 74 5.40 6.68 -2.05
C ILE A 74 6.01 6.10 -3.32
N ASP A 75 6.97 5.20 -3.15
CA ASP A 75 7.65 4.53 -4.26
C ASP A 75 7.01 3.18 -4.59
N MET A 76 6.39 2.52 -3.60
CA MET A 76 5.66 1.28 -3.77
C MET A 76 4.60 1.11 -2.68
N ALA A 77 3.66 0.18 -2.88
CA ALA A 77 2.67 -0.19 -1.88
C ALA A 77 2.68 -1.69 -1.60
N VAL A 78 2.38 -2.08 -0.36
CA VAL A 78 2.21 -3.48 0.03
C VAL A 78 0.76 -3.74 0.41
N HIS A 79 0.15 -4.71 -0.27
CA HIS A 79 -1.24 -5.10 -0.07
C HIS A 79 -1.39 -6.61 0.08
N SER A 80 -2.47 -7.02 0.74
CA SER A 80 -2.99 -8.37 0.57
C SER A 80 -3.56 -8.49 -0.84
N SER A 81 -3.09 -9.47 -1.62
CA SER A 81 -3.47 -9.60 -3.04
C SER A 81 -4.99 -9.69 -3.26
N LYS A 82 -5.74 -10.29 -2.32
CA LYS A 82 -7.21 -10.39 -2.38
C LYS A 82 -7.94 -9.03 -2.36
N ASP A 83 -7.28 -7.98 -1.86
CA ASP A 83 -7.86 -6.65 -1.71
C ASP A 83 -7.56 -5.76 -2.93
N MET A 84 -6.78 -6.25 -3.90
CA MET A 84 -6.47 -5.50 -5.13
C MET A 84 -7.64 -5.52 -6.13
N PRO A 85 -7.88 -4.42 -6.84
CA PRO A 85 -8.86 -4.42 -7.93
C PRO A 85 -8.38 -5.31 -9.08
N THR A 86 -9.34 -5.90 -9.81
CA THR A 86 -9.04 -6.74 -10.98
C THR A 86 -8.56 -5.94 -12.19
N VAL A 87 -8.83 -4.64 -12.20
CA VAL A 87 -8.34 -3.67 -13.18
C VAL A 87 -7.60 -2.59 -12.41
N LEU A 88 -6.30 -2.47 -12.66
CA LEU A 88 -5.46 -1.45 -12.05
C LEU A 88 -5.64 -0.11 -12.78
N PRO A 89 -5.47 1.03 -12.09
CA PRO A 89 -5.35 2.32 -12.74
C PRO A 89 -4.21 2.35 -13.76
N GLU A 90 -4.35 3.17 -14.79
CA GLU A 90 -3.30 3.38 -15.79
C GLU A 90 -2.01 3.90 -15.11
N GLY A 91 -0.86 3.39 -15.54
CA GLY A 91 0.45 3.75 -14.97
C GLY A 91 0.82 3.01 -13.68
N LEU A 92 -0.07 2.16 -13.15
CA LEU A 92 0.23 1.29 -12.01
C LEU A 92 0.27 -0.19 -12.42
N GLU A 93 1.16 -0.94 -11.78
CA GLU A 93 1.30 -2.38 -12.00
C GLU A 93 1.44 -3.15 -10.68
N LEU A 94 1.16 -4.46 -10.74
CA LEU A 94 1.54 -5.40 -9.69
C LEU A 94 2.94 -5.94 -10.02
N SER A 95 3.92 -5.54 -9.21
CA SER A 95 5.33 -5.94 -9.35
C SER A 95 5.79 -6.63 -8.06
N CYS A 96 6.58 -7.70 -8.16
CA CYS A 96 7.05 -8.49 -7.03
C CYS A 96 8.51 -8.92 -7.14
#